data_AF-A0AAE1B1G5-F1
#
_entry.id   AF-A0AAE1B1G5-F1
#
_cell.length_a   1.000
_cell.length_b   1.000
_cell.length_c   1.000
_cell.angle_alpha   90.00
_cell.angle_beta   90.00
_cell.angle_gamma   90.00
#
_symmetry.space_group_name_H-M   'P 1'
#
loop_
_entity.id
_entity.type
_entity.pdbx_description
1 polymer ?
#
loop_
_entity_poly.entity_id
_entity_poly.type
_entity_poly.pdbx_seq_one_letter_code
_entity_poly.pdbx_strand_id
1 'polypeptide(L)'
;MPRPPFRATTYHRYAASLFGIDGVILMGHKIVIPAAFQQSILNALHAVHQGLGAMCARAADSVFWPNITTDIARTRNQCAQCNRSSKVKRHTNTNQCHPS
;
A
#
# COMPACT_ATOMS: atom_id res chain seq x y z
N MET A 1 -31.35 2.71 5.26
CA MET A 1 -30.41 2.46 4.14
C MET A 1 -30.26 0.95 3.95
N PRO A 2 -30.57 0.38 2.77
CA PRO A 2 -30.44 -1.07 2.57
C PRO A 2 -28.95 -1.44 2.49
N ARG A 3 -28.53 -2.43 3.29
CA ARG A 3 -27.15 -2.95 3.23
C ARG A 3 -26.96 -3.70 1.90
N PRO A 4 -25.90 -3.42 1.12
CA PRO A 4 -25.62 -4.17 -0.10
C PRO A 4 -25.28 -5.63 0.25
N PRO A 5 -25.74 -6.62 -0.56
CA PRO A 5 -25.61 -8.03 -0.27
C PRO A 5 -24.23 -8.52 -0.71
N PHE A 6 -23.18 -8.09 -0.02
CA PHE A 6 -21.86 -8.73 -0.12
C PHE A 6 -21.26 -8.81 1.29
N ARG A 7 -21.64 -9.88 1.99
CA ARG A 7 -21.13 -10.20 3.33
C ARG A 7 -19.74 -10.81 3.22
N ALA A 8 -18.74 -9.95 3.03
CA ALA A 8 -17.34 -10.10 3.44
C ALA A 8 -16.57 -8.85 2.97
N THR A 9 -16.97 -7.65 3.41
CA THR A 9 -16.24 -6.46 2.97
C THR A 9 -14.88 -6.45 3.65
N THR A 10 -13.80 -6.64 2.89
CA THR A 10 -12.38 -6.50 3.32
C THR A 10 -12.15 -5.18 4.07
N TYR A 11 -13.03 -4.21 3.81
CA TYR A 11 -13.05 -2.87 4.35
C TYR A 11 -13.92 -2.67 5.60
N HIS A 12 -14.68 -3.67 6.08
CA HIS A 12 -15.62 -3.52 7.20
C HIS A 12 -14.96 -2.92 8.45
N ARG A 13 -13.73 -3.36 8.74
CA ARG A 13 -12.95 -2.88 9.90
C ARG A 13 -12.53 -1.41 9.79
N TYR A 14 -12.58 -0.84 8.59
CA TYR A 14 -12.23 0.55 8.31
C TYR A 14 -13.46 1.43 8.09
N ALA A 15 -14.68 0.88 8.14
CA ALA A 15 -15.91 1.56 7.71
C ALA A 15 -16.15 2.91 8.40
N ALA A 16 -15.80 3.05 9.68
CA ALA A 16 -15.94 4.31 10.42
C ALA A 16 -14.99 5.43 9.95
N SER A 17 -13.95 5.08 9.20
CA SER A 17 -12.90 5.97 8.72
C SER A 17 -12.93 6.16 7.20
N LEU A 18 -13.88 5.51 6.52
CA LEU A 18 -14.09 5.65 5.08
C LEU A 18 -15.08 6.77 4.77
N PHE A 19 -14.76 7.58 3.77
CA PHE A 19 -15.68 8.57 3.23
C PHE A 19 -15.63 8.61 1.70
N GLY A 20 -16.75 8.96 1.09
CA GLY A 20 -16.88 9.06 -0.36
C GLY A 20 -16.95 10.51 -0.82
N ILE A 21 -16.22 10.86 -1.87
CA ILE A 21 -16.30 12.15 -2.56
C ILE A 21 -16.18 11.93 -4.07
N ASP A 22 -17.13 12.45 -4.86
CA ASP A 22 -17.12 12.38 -6.33
C ASP A 22 -16.81 10.99 -6.93
N GLY A 23 -17.37 9.93 -6.32
CA GLY A 23 -17.18 8.54 -6.77
C GLY A 23 -15.86 7.89 -6.31
N VAL A 24 -15.04 8.60 -5.53
CA VAL A 24 -13.79 8.11 -4.93
C VAL A 24 -14.01 7.82 -3.45
N ILE A 25 -13.47 6.69 -2.98
CA ILE A 25 -13.47 6.32 -1.56
C ILE A 25 -12.12 6.70 -0.95
N LEU A 26 -12.15 7.37 0.19
CA LEU A 26 -10.99 7.86 0.93
C LEU A 26 -10.93 7.23 2.33
N MET A 27 -9.71 7.05 2.84
CA MET A 27 -9.38 6.62 4.20
C MET A 27 -8.44 7.65 4.81
N GLY A 28 -8.98 8.61 5.57
CA GLY A 28 -8.26 9.87 5.85
C GLY A 28 -7.93 10.60 4.54
N HIS A 29 -6.69 11.05 4.34
CA HIS A 29 -6.30 11.69 3.07
C HIS A 29 -5.92 10.70 1.95
N LYS A 30 -6.00 9.38 2.19
CA LYS A 30 -5.55 8.35 1.24
C LYS A 30 -6.68 7.85 0.36
N ILE A 31 -6.40 7.63 -0.92
CA ILE A 31 -7.34 7.01 -1.86
C ILE A 31 -7.41 5.51 -1.65
N VAL A 32 -8.61 4.98 -1.49
CA VAL A 32 -8.83 3.53 -1.43
C VAL A 32 -8.73 2.95 -2.83
N ILE A 33 -7.76 2.05 -3.03
CA ILE A 33 -7.48 1.46 -4.34
C ILE A 33 -8.22 0.12 -4.50
N PRO A 34 -9.11 -0.02 -5.51
CA PRO A 34 -9.72 -1.30 -5.86
C PRO A 34 -8.67 -2.35 -6.25
N ALA A 35 -8.95 -3.63 -6.00
CA ALA A 35 -8.03 -4.74 -6.27
C ALA A 35 -7.44 -4.74 -7.69
N ALA A 36 -8.26 -4.39 -8.69
CA ALA A 36 -7.85 -4.31 -10.09
C ALA A 36 -6.70 -3.32 -10.37
N PHE A 37 -6.52 -2.29 -9.52
CA PHE A 37 -5.50 -1.26 -9.71
C PHE A 37 -4.29 -1.40 -8.77
N GLN A 38 -4.36 -2.29 -7.77
CA GLN A 38 -3.30 -2.45 -6.77
C GLN A 38 -1.95 -2.79 -7.40
N GLN A 39 -1.92 -3.69 -8.40
CA GLN A 39 -0.67 -4.05 -9.08
C GLN A 39 -0.03 -2.86 -9.80
N SER A 40 -0.84 -2.03 -10.47
CA SER A 40 -0.35 -0.82 -11.15
C SER A 40 0.26 0.17 -10.16
N ILE A 41 -0.39 0.35 -9.00
CA ILE A 41 0.13 1.20 -7.93
C ILE A 41 1.41 0.61 -7.32
N LEU A 42 1.47 -0.71 -7.08
CA LEU A 42 2.69 -1.37 -6.60
C LEU A 42 3.87 -1.18 -7.56
N ASN A 43 3.63 -1.28 -8.87
CA ASN A 43 4.64 -1.02 -9.89
C ASN A 43 5.14 0.43 -9.84
N ALA A 44 4.23 1.40 -9.65
CA ALA A 44 4.58 2.83 -9.54
C ALA A 44 5.33 3.15 -8.23
N LEU A 45 4.97 2.50 -7.13
CA LEU A 45 5.70 2.59 -5.86
C LEU A 45 7.10 1.97 -5.98
N HIS A 46 7.22 0.85 -6.72
CA HIS A 46 8.48 0.16 -6.94
C HIS A 46 9.38 0.82 -7.99
N ALA A 47 8.90 1.86 -8.68
CA ALA A 47 9.65 2.56 -9.70
C ALA A 47 11.05 2.97 -9.19
N VAL A 48 12.05 2.86 -10.08
CA VAL A 48 13.46 3.16 -9.75
C VAL A 48 14.02 2.30 -8.61
N HIS A 49 13.42 1.13 -8.34
CA HIS A 49 13.91 0.13 -7.37
C HIS A 49 14.13 0.69 -5.96
N GLN A 50 13.22 1.56 -5.53
CA GLN A 50 13.22 2.19 -4.21
C GLN A 50 13.26 1.18 -3.06
N GLY A 51 13.86 1.58 -1.95
CA GLY A 51 13.86 0.80 -0.72
C GLY A 51 12.46 0.67 -0.11
N LEU A 52 12.30 -0.33 0.76
CA LEU A 52 11.01 -0.66 1.38
C LEU A 52 10.39 0.53 2.13
N GLY A 53 11.20 1.26 2.91
CA GLY A 53 10.74 2.45 3.64
C GLY A 53 10.20 3.55 2.71
N ALA A 54 10.88 3.81 1.59
CA ALA A 54 10.46 4.82 0.62
C ALA A 54 9.14 4.44 -0.07
N MET A 55 8.97 3.15 -0.45
CA MET A 55 7.71 2.65 -1.00
C MET A 55 6.56 2.84 0.00
N CYS A 56 6.80 2.53 1.28
CA CYS A 56 5.78 2.63 2.32
C CYS A 56 5.45 4.08 2.71
N ALA A 57 6.42 4.99 2.74
CA ALA A 57 6.17 6.42 2.95
C ALA A 57 5.27 6.98 1.83
N ARG A 58 5.60 6.73 0.56
CA ARG A 58 4.80 7.16 -0.59
C ARG A 58 3.36 6.63 -0.54
N ALA A 59 3.19 5.38 -0.12
CA ALA A 59 1.89 4.78 0.05
C ALA A 59 1.09 5.45 1.19
N ALA A 60 1.73 5.64 2.35
CA ALA A 60 1.11 6.27 3.53
C ALA A 60 0.58 7.69 3.27
N ASP A 61 1.20 8.41 2.33
CA ASP A 61 0.83 9.77 1.95
C ASP A 61 -0.29 9.84 0.89
N SER A 62 -0.64 8.74 0.22
CA SER A 62 -1.48 8.81 -0.99
C SER A 62 -2.54 7.72 -1.16
N VAL A 63 -2.26 6.47 -0.79
CA VAL A 63 -3.09 5.33 -1.18
C VAL A 63 -3.27 4.31 -0.06
N PHE A 64 -4.41 3.64 -0.06
CA PHE A 64 -4.75 2.64 0.94
C PHE A 64 -5.45 1.42 0.33
N TRP A 65 -5.09 0.25 0.82
CA TRP A 65 -5.92 -0.94 0.82
C TRP A 65 -5.49 -1.85 1.97
N PRO A 66 -6.35 -2.80 2.41
CA PRO A 66 -6.00 -3.75 3.45
C PRO A 66 -4.79 -4.58 3.00
N ASN A 67 -3.75 -4.61 3.84
CA ASN A 67 -2.48 -5.30 3.60
C ASN A 67 -1.51 -4.64 2.58
N ILE A 68 -1.71 -3.36 2.21
CA ILE A 68 -0.80 -2.61 1.33
C ILE A 68 0.68 -2.74 1.72
N THR A 69 0.98 -2.67 3.02
CA THR A 69 2.33 -2.85 3.56
C THR A 69 2.93 -4.22 3.23
N THR A 70 2.14 -5.29 3.34
CA THR A 70 2.57 -6.65 3.02
C THR A 70 2.82 -6.81 1.51
N ASP A 71 1.97 -6.21 0.68
CA ASP A 71 2.10 -6.28 -0.77
C ASP A 71 3.32 -5.48 -1.27
N ILE A 72 3.58 -4.32 -0.69
CA ILE A 72 4.80 -3.53 -0.93
C ILE A 72 6.05 -4.35 -0.57
N ALA A 73 6.08 -4.95 0.63
CA ALA A 73 7.20 -5.77 1.07
C ALA A 73 7.44 -6.97 0.13
N ARG A 74 6.36 -7.65 -0.29
CA ARG A 74 6.42 -8.75 -1.26
C ARG A 74 6.99 -8.29 -2.59
N THR A 75 6.47 -7.19 -3.15
CA THR A 75 6.91 -6.63 -4.44
C THR A 75 8.40 -6.31 -4.43
N ARG A 76 8.88 -5.63 -3.38
CA ARG A 76 10.31 -5.30 -3.24
C ARG A 76 11.17 -6.56 -3.10
N ASN A 77 10.76 -7.52 -2.26
CA ASN A 77 11.53 -8.72 -1.98
C ASN A 77 11.60 -9.70 -3.15
N GLN A 78 10.62 -9.67 -4.06
CA GLN A 78 10.64 -10.45 -5.30
C GLN A 78 11.48 -9.80 -6.40
N CYS A 79 11.89 -8.54 -6.23
CA CYS A 79 12.70 -7.85 -7.24
C CYS A 79 14.17 -8.26 -7.18
N ALA A 80 14.63 -8.93 -8.25
CA ALA A 80 16.02 -9.36 -8.38
C ALA A 80 17.03 -8.20 -8.33
N GLN A 81 16.69 -7.03 -8.88
CA GLN A 81 17.58 -5.86 -8.86
C GLN A 81 17.73 -5.29 -7.45
N CYS A 82 16.63 -5.12 -6.72
CA CYS A 82 16.68 -4.70 -5.31
C CYS A 82 17.49 -5.67 -4.45
N ASN A 83 17.37 -6.98 -4.70
CA ASN A 83 18.10 -8.01 -3.96
C ASN A 83 19.59 -8.09 -4.31
N ARG A 84 19.98 -7.66 -5.53
CA ARG A 84 21.39 -7.53 -5.91
C ARG A 84 22.07 -6.34 -5.22
N SER A 85 21.40 -5.19 -5.18
CA SER A 85 21.97 -3.95 -4.65
C SER A 85 22.06 -3.89 -3.11
N SER A 86 21.35 -4.77 -2.39
CA SER A 86 21.36 -4.81 -0.92
C SER A 86 22.65 -5.35 -0.27
N LYS A 87 23.71 -5.66 -1.05
CA LYS A 87 24.96 -6.22 -0.53
C LYS A 87 26.01 -5.19 -0.05
N VAL A 88 25.75 -3.89 -0.16
CA VAL A 88 26.72 -2.84 0.26
C VAL A 88 26.18 -1.96 1.40
N LYS A 89 26.77 -2.23 2.57
CA LYS A 89 26.85 -1.49 3.86
C LYS A 89 25.59 -0.96 4.56
N ARG A 90 25.52 -1.39 5.82
CA ARG A 90 24.61 -1.00 6.90
C ARG A 90 24.88 0.46 7.31
N HIS A 91 23.87 1.32 7.18
CA HIS A 91 23.66 2.45 8.08
C HIS A 91 22.15 2.63 8.32
N THR A 92 21.77 2.54 9.59
CA THR A 92 20.53 2.98 10.26
C THR A 92 19.15 2.56 9.70
N ASN A 93 18.54 1.63 10.44
CA ASN A 93 17.12 1.38 10.67
C ASN A 93 16.06 2.23 9.92
N THR A 94 15.66 1.82 8.71
CA THR A 94 14.38 2.24 8.07
C THR A 94 13.78 1.12 7.20
N ASN A 95 13.95 -0.14 7.63
CA ASN A 95 13.55 -1.32 6.84
C ASN A 95 12.16 -1.85 7.17
N GLN A 96 11.33 -1.08 7.87
CA GLN A 96 10.01 -1.53 8.28
C GLN A 96 8.97 -0.51 7.91
N CYS A 97 8.03 -0.94 7.08
CA CYS A 97 6.80 -0.21 6.85
C CYS A 97 6.04 -0.11 8.17
N HIS A 98 5.74 1.11 8.59
CA HIS A 98 4.87 1.31 9.74
C HIS A 98 3.44 0.94 9.32
N PRO A 99 2.69 0.20 10.15
CA PRO A 99 1.32 -0.17 9.83
C PRO A 99 0.45 1.09 9.69
N SER A 100 -0.37 1.11 8.63
CA SER A 100 -1.44 2.10 8.42
C SER A 100 -2.69 1.75 9.20
#